data_AF-A0A947HBY8-F1
#
_entry.id   AF-A0A947HBY8-F1
#
_cell.length_a   1.000
_cell.length_b   1.000
_cell.length_c   1.000
_cell.angle_alpha   90.00
_cell.angle_beta   90.00
_cell.angle_gamma   90.00
#
_symmetry.space_group_name_H-M   'P 1'
#
loop_
_entity.id
_entity.type
_entity.pdbx_description
1 polymer ?
#
loop_
_entity_poly.entity_id
_entity_poly.type
_entity_poly.pdbx_seq_one_letter_code
_entity_poly.pdbx_strand_id
1 'polypeptide(L)'
;MLDTLHNPSPVALSHHAKTRLIQRGIKFADVEFTLRHGKRIYKQGLIFYIMIDKVASNRGESVKNLVVLATHDGCIVTVYKEKNALKKIKRALKYDLRSLQAS
;
A
#
# COMPACT_ATOMS: atom_id res chain seq x y z
N MET A 1 -27.12 5.93 -15.18
CA MET A 1 -25.73 5.59 -14.82
C MET A 1 -25.19 6.79 -14.05
N LEU A 2 -25.29 6.74 -12.72
CA LEU A 2 -24.79 7.80 -11.86
C LEU A 2 -23.43 7.34 -11.34
N ASP A 3 -22.37 8.02 -11.77
CA ASP A 3 -21.05 7.95 -11.19
C ASP A 3 -21.16 8.35 -9.71
N THR A 4 -21.19 7.36 -8.83
CA THR A 4 -21.19 7.58 -7.40
C THR A 4 -19.89 8.27 -7.02
N LEU A 5 -20.03 9.53 -6.63
CA LEU A 5 -19.04 10.36 -5.95
C LEU A 5 -18.13 9.49 -5.07
N HIS A 6 -16.85 9.41 -5.43
CA HIS A 6 -15.79 9.02 -4.50
C HIS A 6 -15.72 10.10 -3.43
N ASN A 7 -16.62 10.03 -2.46
CA ASN A 7 -16.46 10.71 -1.19
C ASN A 7 -15.14 10.16 -0.61
N PRO A 8 -14.09 10.98 -0.37
CA PRO A 8 -12.94 10.49 0.34
C PRO A 8 -13.39 10.30 1.79
N SER A 9 -13.93 9.11 2.10
CA SER A 9 -14.09 8.71 3.49
C SER A 9 -12.74 8.96 4.17
N PRO A 10 -12.70 9.62 5.34
CA PRO A 10 -11.45 9.83 6.04
C PRO A 10 -10.72 8.49 6.14
N VAL A 11 -9.52 8.43 5.57
CA VAL A 11 -8.78 7.17 5.46
C VAL A 11 -8.52 6.67 6.87
N ALA A 12 -9.24 5.62 7.27
CA ALA A 12 -9.15 5.09 8.62
C ALA A 12 -7.76 4.48 8.82
N LEU A 13 -6.99 5.02 9.77
CA LEU A 13 -5.70 4.48 10.16
C LEU A 13 -5.87 3.62 11.42
N SER A 14 -5.47 2.35 11.33
CA SER A 14 -5.31 1.53 12.54
C SER A 14 -4.26 2.14 13.49
N HIS A 15 -4.31 1.76 14.77
CA HIS A 15 -3.30 2.17 15.74
C HIS A 15 -1.89 1.78 15.29
N HIS A 16 -1.74 0.58 14.71
CA HIS A 16 -0.47 0.11 14.18
C HIS A 16 0.06 1.02 13.05
N ALA A 17 -0.81 1.42 12.12
CA ALA A 17 -0.43 2.33 11.04
C ALA A 17 0.01 3.71 11.56
N LYS A 18 -0.68 4.27 12.55
CA LYS A 18 -0.29 5.55 13.19
C LYS A 18 1.10 5.46 13.81
N THR A 19 1.36 4.39 14.57
CA THR A 19 2.68 4.16 15.16
C THR A 19 3.78 4.03 14.11
N ARG A 20 3.51 3.33 13.00
CA ARG A 20 4.48 3.20 11.90
C ARG A 20 4.74 4.50 11.15
N LEU A 21 3.72 5.33 10.94
CA LEU A 21 3.88 6.67 10.36
C LEU A 21 4.93 7.48 11.13
N ILE A 22 4.76 7.55 12.46
CA ILE A 22 5.65 8.30 13.36
C ILE A 22 7.05 7.70 13.35
N GLN A 23 7.16 6.39 13.62
CA GLN A 23 8.45 5.68 13.72
C GLN A 23 9.29 5.76 12.44
N ARG A 24 8.66 5.90 11.28
CA ARG A 24 9.33 5.91 9.98
C ARG A 24 9.40 7.31 9.35
N GLY A 25 8.93 8.35 10.04
CA GLY A 25 8.90 9.71 9.52
C GLY A 25 8.09 9.85 8.22
N ILE A 26 7.04 9.03 8.06
CA ILE A 26 6.18 9.05 6.86
C ILE A 26 5.04 10.05 7.12
N LYS A 27 4.85 10.99 6.19
CA LYS A 27 3.75 11.96 6.27
C LYS A 27 2.46 11.34 5.75
N PHE A 28 1.33 11.72 6.33
CA PHE A 28 0.02 11.26 5.86
C PHE A 28 -0.23 11.63 4.39
N ALA A 29 0.20 12.81 3.95
CA ALA A 29 0.10 13.22 2.54
C ALA A 29 0.85 12.28 1.58
N ASP A 30 1.95 11.66 2.00
CA ASP A 30 2.69 10.67 1.19
C ASP A 30 1.90 9.35 1.07
N VAL A 31 1.16 8.99 2.12
CA VAL A 31 0.23 7.85 2.12
C VAL A 31 -0.93 8.10 1.17
N GLU A 32 -1.61 9.24 1.27
CA GLU A 32 -2.70 9.61 0.37
C GLU A 32 -2.26 9.66 -1.09
N PHE A 33 -1.06 10.19 -1.35
CA PHE A 33 -0.47 10.17 -2.68
C PHE A 33 -0.24 8.72 -3.16
N THR A 34 0.23 7.84 -2.28
CA THR A 34 0.47 6.42 -2.62
C THR A 34 -0.80 5.63 -2.84
N LEU A 35 -1.88 5.92 -2.11
CA LEU A 35 -3.19 5.31 -2.35
C LEU A 35 -3.77 5.68 -3.73
N ARG A 36 -3.53 6.92 -4.17
CA ARG A 36 -4.01 7.45 -5.46
C ARG A 36 -3.18 6.98 -6.65
N HIS A 37 -1.85 7.00 -6.53
CA HIS A 37 -0.94 6.81 -7.67
C HIS A 37 -0.09 5.54 -7.61
N GLY A 38 -0.09 4.84 -6.48
CA GLY A 38 0.66 3.60 -6.30
C GLY A 38 0.06 2.43 -7.07
N LYS A 39 0.91 1.46 -7.40
CA LYS A 39 0.49 0.19 -7.98
C LYS A 39 -0.21 -0.67 -6.94
N ARG A 40 -1.42 -1.14 -7.25
CA ARG A 40 -2.22 -2.02 -6.39
C ARG A 40 -1.89 -3.49 -6.62
N ILE A 41 -1.77 -4.26 -5.53
CA ILE A 41 -1.66 -5.73 -5.56
C ILE A 41 -2.57 -6.29 -4.47
N TYR A 42 -3.46 -7.20 -4.85
CA TYR A 42 -4.33 -7.92 -3.93
C TYR A 42 -3.63 -9.18 -3.45
N LYS A 43 -3.55 -9.38 -2.13
CA LYS A 43 -2.92 -10.55 -1.51
C LYS A 43 -3.41 -10.76 -0.08
N GLN A 44 -3.72 -12.02 0.29
CA GLN A 44 -4.07 -12.42 1.66
C GLN A 44 -5.22 -11.57 2.26
N GLY A 45 -6.24 -11.27 1.45
CA GLY A 45 -7.37 -10.42 1.86
C GLY A 45 -7.01 -8.94 2.07
N LEU A 46 -5.86 -8.50 1.59
CA LEU A 46 -5.37 -7.13 1.73
C LEU A 46 -4.97 -6.54 0.37
N ILE A 47 -4.86 -5.21 0.34
CA ILE A 47 -4.45 -4.42 -0.82
C ILE A 47 -3.13 -3.73 -0.49
N PHE A 48 -2.09 -4.08 -1.24
CA PHE A 48 -0.79 -3.43 -1.20
C PHE A 48 -0.76 -2.32 -2.25
N TYR A 49 -0.59 -1.08 -1.82
CA TYR A 49 -0.32 0.07 -2.66
C TYR A 49 1.17 0.36 -2.62
N ILE A 50 1.85 0.17 -3.74
CA ILE A 50 3.31 0.27 -3.85
C ILE A 50 3.64 1.46 -4.72
N MET A 51 4.38 2.42 -4.17
CA MET A 51 4.87 3.53 -4.96
C MET A 51 5.91 3.03 -5.98
N ILE A 52 5.67 3.36 -7.25
CA ILE A 52 6.57 3.00 -8.36
C ILE A 52 7.59 4.11 -8.61
N ASP A 53 8.82 3.74 -8.93
CA ASP A 53 9.94 4.68 -9.04
C ASP A 53 9.67 5.82 -10.04
N LYS A 54 9.07 5.51 -11.19
CA LYS A 54 8.70 6.52 -12.21
C LYS A 54 7.79 7.62 -11.65
N VAL A 55 6.84 7.27 -10.79
CA VAL A 55 5.91 8.23 -10.18
C VAL A 55 6.57 8.93 -8.99
N ALA A 56 7.35 8.19 -8.20
CA ALA A 56 8.11 8.75 -7.08
C ALA A 56 9.07 9.85 -7.54
N SER A 57 9.77 9.67 -8.67
CA SER A 57 10.71 10.66 -9.20
C SER A 57 10.07 12.01 -9.48
N ASN A 58 8.78 12.05 -9.84
CA ASN A 58 8.05 13.29 -10.09
C ASN A 58 7.53 13.95 -8.80
N ARG A 59 7.46 13.21 -7.69
CA ARG A 59 6.93 13.69 -6.41
C ARG A 59 8.02 14.01 -5.38
N GLY A 60 9.09 13.22 -5.35
CA GLY A 60 10.21 13.35 -4.44
C GLY A 60 10.51 12.08 -3.63
N GLU A 61 11.65 12.08 -2.95
CA GLU A 61 12.17 10.93 -2.17
C GLU A 61 11.22 10.51 -1.02
N SER A 62 10.36 11.41 -0.53
CA SER A 62 9.43 11.12 0.58
C SER A 62 8.42 10.01 0.27
N VAL A 63 8.09 9.76 -1.00
CA VAL A 63 7.19 8.66 -1.41
C VAL A 63 7.95 7.45 -1.98
N LYS A 64 9.25 7.56 -2.26
CA LYS A 64 10.04 6.49 -2.86
C LYS A 64 10.02 5.23 -1.99
N ASN A 65 9.86 4.05 -2.59
CA ASN A 65 9.77 2.77 -1.88
C ASN A 65 8.62 2.68 -0.85
N LEU A 66 7.66 3.62 -0.84
CA LEU A 66 6.56 3.60 0.11
C LEU A 66 5.57 2.48 -0.24
N VAL A 67 5.21 1.70 0.76
CA VAL A 67 4.16 0.69 0.71
C VAL A 67 3.11 1.03 1.74
N VAL A 68 1.86 1.05 1.29
CA VAL A 68 0.67 1.20 2.13
C VAL A 68 -0.13 -0.09 2.03
N LEU A 69 -0.42 -0.69 3.18
CA LEU A 69 -1.24 -1.89 3.27
C LEU A 69 -2.61 -1.51 3.82
N ALA A 70 -3.66 -1.83 3.07
CA ALA A 70 -5.03 -1.56 3.47
C ALA A 70 -5.91 -2.80 3.32
N THR A 71 -6.99 -2.83 4.07
CA THR A 71 -8.09 -3.77 3.90
C THR A 71 -8.97 -3.38 2.71
N HIS A 72 -9.89 -4.25 2.31
CA HIS A 72 -10.81 -4.00 1.20
C HIS A 72 -11.83 -2.88 1.47
N ASP A 73 -12.17 -2.66 2.74
CA ASP A 73 -13.01 -1.55 3.23
C ASP A 73 -12.22 -0.22 3.39
N GLY A 74 -10.93 -0.20 3.04
CA GLY A 74 -10.14 1.03 2.98
C GLY A 74 -9.42 1.43 4.26
N CYS A 75 -9.45 0.59 5.31
CA CYS A 75 -8.68 0.82 6.54
C CYS A 75 -7.18 0.51 6.32
N ILE A 76 -6.31 1.46 6.63
CA ILE A 76 -4.87 1.26 6.58
C ILE A 76 -4.41 0.45 7.79
N VAL A 77 -3.88 -0.73 7.51
CA VAL A 77 -3.32 -1.67 8.49
C VAL A 77 -1.89 -1.27 8.84
N THR A 78 -1.06 -0.95 7.84
CA THR A 78 0.33 -0.56 8.08
C THR A 78 0.92 0.25 6.93
N VAL A 79 2.02 0.95 7.21
CA VAL A 79 2.81 1.69 6.22
C VAL A 79 4.29 1.45 6.47
N TYR A 80 5.09 1.35 5.41
CA TYR A 80 6.53 1.14 5.53
C TYR A 80 7.28 1.49 4.25
N LYS A 81 8.61 1.57 4.35
CA LYS A 81 9.53 1.76 3.22
C LYS A 81 10.20 0.44 2.89
N GLU A 82 10.15 0.02 1.63
CA GLU A 82 10.78 -1.22 1.19
C GLU A 82 11.28 -1.14 -0.25
N LYS A 83 12.58 -1.39 -0.42
CA LYS A 83 13.20 -1.49 -1.74
C LYS A 83 12.75 -2.78 -2.41
N ASN A 84 12.43 -2.70 -3.70
CA ASN A 84 11.96 -3.85 -4.48
C ASN A 84 10.67 -4.50 -3.93
N ALA A 85 9.80 -3.74 -3.26
CA ALA A 85 8.55 -4.23 -2.67
C ALA A 85 7.71 -5.06 -3.66
N LEU A 86 7.57 -4.58 -4.90
CA LEU A 86 6.84 -5.28 -5.96
C LEU A 86 7.37 -6.70 -6.21
N LYS A 87 8.70 -6.87 -6.27
CA LYS A 87 9.34 -8.18 -6.48
C LYS A 87 9.15 -9.09 -5.27
N LYS A 88 9.35 -8.55 -4.05
CA LYS A 88 9.19 -9.30 -2.79
C LYS A 88 7.76 -9.81 -2.61
N ILE A 89 6.77 -8.93 -2.80
CA ILE A 89 5.35 -9.26 -2.65
C ILE A 89 4.92 -10.30 -3.69
N LYS A 90 5.30 -10.14 -4.96
CA LYS A 90 5.04 -11.12 -6.02
C LYS A 90 5.70 -12.47 -5.78
N ARG A 91 6.95 -12.49 -5.32
CA ARG A 91 7.64 -13.74 -5.01
C ARG A 91 6.91 -14.51 -3.90
N ALA A 92 6.47 -13.81 -2.87
CA ALA A 92 5.69 -14.43 -1.81
C ALA A 92 4.29 -14.91 -2.25
N LEU A 93 3.70 -14.35 -3.34
CA LEU A 93 2.47 -14.92 -3.94
C LEU A 93 2.74 -16.28 -4.59
N LYS A 94 3.86 -16.41 -5.30
CA LYS A 94 4.22 -17.67 -5.98
C LYS A 94 4.38 -18.84 -5.00
N TYR A 95 4.91 -18.59 -3.81
CA TYR A 95 5.04 -19.62 -2.78
C TYR A 95 3.68 -20.02 -2.19
N ASP A 96 2.80 -19.05 -1.93
CA ASP A 96 1.44 -19.27 -1.41
C ASP A 96 0.60 -20.15 -2.35
N LEU A 97 0.68 -19.89 -3.66
CA LEU A 97 0.01 -20.71 -4.69
C LEU A 97 0.57 -22.13 -4.77
N ARG A 98 1.89 -22.31 -4.55
CA ARG A 98 2.51 -23.65 -4.57
C ARG A 98 2.12 -24.48 -3.35
N SER A 99 1.96 -23.88 -2.18
CA SER A 99 1.45 -24.60 -1.00
C SER A 99 0.01 -25.08 -1.18
N LEU A 100 -0.83 -24.31 -1.89
CA LEU A 100 -2.22 -24.68 -2.18
C LEU A 100 -2.36 -25.80 -3.24
N GLN A 101 -1.36 -25.99 -4.11
CA GLN A 101 -1.35 -27.07 -5.12
C GLN A 101 -0.68 -28.36 -4.63
N ALA A 102 -0.04 -28.32 -3.45
CA ALA A 102 0.66 -29.45 -2.84
C ALA A 102 -0.11 -30.07 -1.65
N SER A 103 -1.36 -29.63 -1.42
CA SER A 103 -2.30 -30.14 -0.41
C SER A 103 -3.46 -30.84 -1.12
#